data_AF-A0A4R0HEE5-F1
#
_entry.id   AF-A0A4R0HEE5-F1
#
_cell.length_a   1.000
_cell.length_b   1.000
_cell.length_c   1.000
_cell.angle_alpha   90.00
_cell.angle_beta   90.00
_cell.angle_gamma   90.00
#
_symmetry.space_group_name_H-M   'P 1'
#
loop_
_entity.id
_entity.type
_entity.pdbx_description
1 polymer ?
#
loop_
_entity_poly.entity_id
_entity_poly.type
_entity_poly.pdbx_seq_one_letter_code
_entity_poly.pdbx_strand_id
1 'polypeptide(L)'
;MGQRSPLVTLAATAVGLVGLLVVNSTQTGSPAAAPTATQTATADPTPTPTTAAPTTPEQTSATPEQTTPPAAQNQVVYVGRTAAREATLAVAVKGAKAVAYICDGRRVEAWLTGTFSSGQLVLRSRTGERLTGVVTAKAASGELTLRGRPLRFTATLAPPPAGLYRAKNSTSTIGWIVLPDGSQVGIDNDGTPAAAPPLDPATRSATVNGASVTAQSIAGDETF
;
A
#
# COMPACT_ATOMS: atom_id res chain seq x y z
N MET A 1 -16.02 -68.93 -1.57
CA MET A 1 -17.06 -67.95 -1.15
C MET A 1 -16.46 -66.58 -1.47
N GLY A 2 -16.62 -65.97 -2.66
CA GLY A 2 -17.85 -65.46 -3.30
C GLY A 2 -18.38 -64.26 -2.49
N GLN A 3 -18.47 -63.01 -2.94
CA GLN A 3 -18.85 -62.45 -4.25
C GLN A 3 -18.31 -60.99 -4.40
N ARG A 4 -17.69 -60.65 -5.55
CA ARG A 4 -18.20 -59.80 -6.67
C ARG A 4 -18.30 -58.29 -6.42
N SER A 5 -17.41 -57.53 -7.06
CA SER A 5 -17.64 -56.14 -7.46
C SER A 5 -18.77 -56.02 -8.47
N PRO A 6 -19.41 -54.84 -8.57
CA PRO A 6 -19.87 -54.31 -9.84
C PRO A 6 -19.24 -52.94 -10.12
N LEU A 7 -18.39 -52.90 -11.15
CA LEU A 7 -18.34 -51.78 -12.09
C LEU A 7 -19.65 -51.76 -12.90
N VAL A 8 -19.90 -50.65 -13.62
CA VAL A 8 -20.83 -50.44 -14.76
C VAL A 8 -22.19 -49.81 -14.38
N THR A 9 -22.77 -48.78 -15.01
CA THR A 9 -22.46 -47.82 -16.10
C THR A 9 -23.69 -46.89 -16.29
N LEU A 10 -23.48 -45.65 -16.77
CA LEU A 10 -24.27 -44.84 -17.74
C LEU A 10 -24.25 -43.35 -17.30
N ALA A 11 -23.47 -42.42 -17.88
CA ALA A 11 -23.37 -41.94 -19.26
C ALA A 11 -24.66 -41.27 -19.79
N ALA A 12 -24.66 -39.94 -19.94
CA ALA A 12 -25.31 -39.23 -21.06
C ALA A 12 -24.88 -37.75 -21.11
N THR A 13 -24.56 -37.31 -22.31
CA THR A 13 -23.86 -36.08 -22.69
C THR A 13 -24.77 -35.11 -23.47
N ALA A 14 -24.36 -33.83 -23.48
CA ALA A 14 -24.24 -32.96 -24.67
C ALA A 14 -25.27 -31.82 -24.95
N VAL A 15 -24.67 -30.70 -25.40
CA VAL A 15 -25.16 -29.60 -26.28
C VAL A 15 -26.19 -28.61 -25.68
N GLY A 16 -26.15 -27.29 -25.87
CA GLY A 16 -25.36 -26.35 -26.67
C GLY A 16 -25.56 -24.93 -26.08
N LEU A 17 -24.81 -23.91 -26.46
CA LEU A 17 -25.06 -23.16 -27.70
C LEU A 17 -23.88 -22.21 -27.99
N VAL A 18 -23.51 -22.22 -29.27
CA VAL A 18 -22.71 -21.21 -29.96
C VAL A 18 -23.49 -19.89 -29.98
N GLY A 19 -22.82 -18.79 -29.63
CA GLY A 19 -23.30 -17.42 -29.85
C GLY A 19 -22.19 -16.61 -30.52
N LEU A 20 -22.32 -16.46 -31.83
CA LEU A 20 -21.48 -15.65 -32.70
C LEU A 20 -21.47 -14.16 -32.29
N LEU A 21 -20.30 -13.55 -32.48
CA LEU A 21 -20.02 -12.15 -32.83
C LEU A 21 -21.23 -11.24 -33.12
N VAL A 22 -21.36 -10.14 -32.38
CA VAL A 22 -21.84 -8.87 -32.92
C VAL A 22 -20.87 -7.76 -32.51
N VAL A 23 -20.28 -7.18 -33.55
CA VAL A 23 -19.53 -5.93 -33.59
C VAL A 23 -20.46 -4.79 -33.16
N ASN A 24 -20.02 -3.87 -32.30
CA ASN A 24 -20.61 -2.53 -32.29
C ASN A 24 -19.53 -1.49 -32.56
N SER A 25 -19.64 -0.96 -33.78
CA SER A 25 -18.79 0.01 -34.42
C SER A 25 -19.04 1.43 -33.89
N THR A 26 -17.96 2.20 -33.82
CA THR A 26 -17.86 3.61 -34.26
C THR A 26 -19.03 4.56 -33.93
N GLN A 27 -18.82 5.44 -32.94
CA GLN A 27 -19.41 6.78 -32.99
C GLN A 27 -18.34 7.77 -33.41
N THR A 28 -18.19 7.90 -34.73
CA THR A 28 -17.52 9.03 -35.37
C THR A 28 -18.61 10.07 -35.67
N GLY A 29 -18.63 11.14 -34.88
CA GLY A 29 -19.36 12.37 -35.20
C GLY A 29 -18.38 13.52 -35.24
N SER A 30 -17.95 13.90 -36.45
CA SER A 30 -17.31 15.19 -36.79
C SER A 30 -18.40 16.17 -37.25
N PRO A 31 -18.06 17.37 -37.79
CA PRO A 31 -17.37 18.54 -37.22
C PRO A 31 -18.29 19.79 -37.29
N ALA A 32 -17.96 20.91 -36.62
CA ALA A 32 -18.40 22.23 -37.10
C ALA A 32 -17.53 23.37 -36.58
N ALA A 33 -17.08 24.17 -37.52
CA ALA A 33 -16.18 25.30 -37.39
C ALA A 33 -16.89 26.60 -36.95
N ALA A 34 -16.03 27.58 -36.68
CA ALA A 34 -16.26 28.95 -36.22
C ALA A 34 -17.32 29.78 -36.96
N PRO A 35 -17.71 30.93 -36.35
CA PRO A 35 -17.94 32.15 -37.09
C PRO A 35 -16.78 33.13 -36.91
N THR A 36 -16.16 33.51 -38.04
CA THR A 36 -15.41 34.76 -38.18
C THR A 36 -16.40 35.86 -38.54
N ALA A 37 -16.35 36.99 -37.85
CA ALA A 37 -16.75 38.27 -38.43
C ALA A 37 -15.80 39.36 -37.94
N THR A 38 -15.00 39.84 -38.90
CA THR A 38 -14.13 41.00 -38.88
C THR A 38 -14.92 42.28 -38.60
N GLN A 39 -14.37 43.19 -37.78
CA GLN A 39 -14.53 44.63 -38.00
C GLN A 39 -13.27 45.36 -37.52
N THR A 40 -12.79 46.23 -38.41
CA THR A 40 -11.53 46.97 -38.38
C THR A 40 -11.75 48.40 -37.89
N ALA A 41 -10.67 48.97 -37.32
CA ALA A 41 -10.26 50.39 -37.39
C ALA A 41 -10.20 51.16 -36.06
N THR A 42 -8.96 51.30 -35.58
CA THR A 42 -8.23 52.57 -35.29
C THR A 42 -8.82 53.56 -34.29
N ALA A 43 -8.12 53.77 -33.17
CA ALA A 43 -7.38 55.01 -32.87
C ALA A 43 -6.65 54.92 -31.51
N ASP A 44 -5.35 55.23 -31.54
CA ASP A 44 -4.52 55.66 -30.40
C ASP A 44 -4.98 57.09 -29.97
N PRO A 45 -4.91 57.48 -28.68
CA PRO A 45 -3.64 57.99 -28.15
C PRO A 45 -3.32 57.58 -26.70
N THR A 46 -2.02 57.41 -26.48
CA THR A 46 -1.29 57.45 -25.19
C THR A 46 -1.67 58.66 -24.31
N PRO A 47 -1.87 58.46 -22.99
CA PRO A 47 -0.86 58.97 -22.03
C PRO A 47 -0.61 58.03 -20.82
N THR A 48 0.66 57.91 -20.43
CA THR A 48 1.14 57.50 -19.10
C THR A 48 1.51 58.77 -18.29
N PRO A 49 1.82 58.72 -16.98
CA PRO A 49 1.48 57.80 -15.89
C PRO A 49 0.86 58.55 -14.68
N THR A 50 0.18 57.89 -13.74
CA THR A 50 0.14 58.33 -12.32
C THR A 50 -0.08 57.14 -11.38
N THR A 51 0.85 57.06 -10.45
CA THR A 51 0.99 56.20 -9.27
C THR A 51 -0.27 56.13 -8.40
N ALA A 52 -0.66 54.91 -8.01
CA ALA A 52 -1.39 54.64 -6.77
C ALA A 52 -0.93 53.29 -6.20
N ALA A 53 -0.43 53.33 -4.96
CA ALA A 53 0.11 52.17 -4.24
C ALA A 53 -1.01 51.23 -3.77
N PRO A 54 -0.77 49.90 -3.71
CA PRO A 54 -1.71 48.96 -3.13
C PRO A 54 -1.58 48.92 -1.60
N THR A 55 -2.67 49.15 -0.88
CA THR A 55 -2.80 48.77 0.54
C THR A 55 -3.49 47.42 0.63
N THR A 56 -2.69 46.35 0.75
CA THR A 56 -3.16 45.00 1.10
C THR A 56 -3.14 44.83 2.62
N PRO A 57 -4.19 44.31 3.26
CA PRO A 57 -4.19 44.03 4.70
C PRO A 57 -3.18 42.94 5.08
N GLU A 58 -2.44 43.21 6.15
CA GLU A 58 -1.55 42.31 6.87
C GLU A 58 -2.34 41.10 7.40
N GLN A 59 -2.29 39.96 6.69
CA GLN A 59 -2.65 38.68 7.28
C GLN A 59 -1.43 38.13 8.00
N THR A 60 -1.43 38.25 9.32
CA THR A 60 -0.50 37.59 10.23
C THR A 60 -0.51 36.09 9.98
N SER A 61 0.58 35.60 9.39
CA SER A 61 0.94 34.19 9.30
C SER A 61 1.16 33.62 10.70
N ALA A 62 0.32 32.67 11.10
CA ALA A 62 0.66 31.70 12.12
C ALA A 62 0.67 30.31 11.47
N THR A 63 1.80 29.95 10.87
CA THR A 63 2.08 28.58 10.45
C THR A 63 2.37 27.77 11.72
N PRO A 64 1.67 26.65 11.98
CA PRO A 64 2.00 25.80 13.11
C PRO A 64 3.41 25.23 12.91
N GLU A 65 4.31 25.49 13.87
CA GLU A 65 5.60 24.80 13.96
C GLU A 65 5.35 23.31 14.20
N GLN A 66 5.41 22.52 13.14
CA GLN A 66 5.48 21.07 13.25
C GLN A 66 6.86 20.71 13.79
N THR A 67 6.93 20.49 15.10
CA THR A 67 8.11 19.91 15.78
C THR A 67 8.43 18.58 15.09
N THR A 68 9.47 18.58 14.24
CA THR A 68 9.88 17.40 13.48
C THR A 68 10.71 16.49 14.41
N PRO A 69 10.30 15.23 14.65
CA PRO A 69 11.11 14.27 15.40
C PRO A 69 12.44 13.94 14.68
N PRO A 70 13.52 13.62 15.43
CA PRO A 70 14.86 13.49 14.87
C PRO A 70 15.03 12.23 13.99
N ALA A 71 15.75 12.40 12.88
CA ALA A 71 16.47 11.40 12.08
C ALA A 71 15.73 10.16 11.53
N ALA A 72 14.65 10.36 10.75
CA ALA A 72 14.11 9.36 9.82
C ALA A 72 14.79 9.38 8.43
N GLN A 73 15.95 10.04 8.27
CA GLN A 73 16.33 10.61 6.97
C GLN A 73 16.77 9.61 5.88
N ASN A 74 16.96 8.33 6.21
CA ASN A 74 17.26 7.27 5.22
C ASN A 74 16.33 6.05 5.30
N GLN A 75 15.20 6.19 6.01
CA GLN A 75 14.18 5.15 6.10
C GLN A 75 13.07 5.41 5.09
N VAL A 76 12.65 4.37 4.38
CA VAL A 76 11.47 4.42 3.52
C VAL A 76 10.58 3.22 3.80
N VAL A 77 9.27 3.46 3.95
CA VAL A 77 8.28 2.40 4.13
C VAL A 77 7.34 2.38 2.93
N TYR A 78 7.06 1.17 2.44
CA TYR A 78 6.07 0.91 1.39
C TYR A 78 4.97 0.05 1.97
N VAL A 79 3.71 0.37 1.69
CA VAL A 79 2.55 -0.42 2.15
C VAL A 79 1.71 -0.83 0.95
N GLY A 80 1.23 -2.07 0.95
CA GLY A 80 0.61 -2.68 -0.20
C GLY A 80 -0.14 -3.96 0.07
N ARG A 81 -0.51 -4.64 -1.01
CA ARG A 81 -1.25 -5.90 -0.98
C ARG A 81 -0.73 -6.86 -2.04
N THR A 82 -1.03 -8.14 -1.85
CA THR A 82 -0.93 -9.12 -2.93
C THR A 82 -2.00 -8.84 -4.00
N ALA A 83 -1.75 -9.26 -5.24
CA ALA A 83 -2.60 -8.92 -6.38
C ALA A 83 -4.07 -9.37 -6.21
N ALA A 84 -4.29 -10.56 -5.64
CA ALA A 84 -5.62 -11.08 -5.33
C ALA A 84 -6.07 -10.76 -3.89
N ARG A 85 -5.37 -9.83 -3.21
CA ARG A 85 -5.71 -9.30 -1.87
C ARG A 85 -5.79 -10.35 -0.77
N GLU A 86 -5.04 -11.44 -0.92
CA GLU A 86 -4.92 -12.48 0.12
C GLU A 86 -4.15 -12.02 1.35
N ALA A 87 -3.21 -11.08 1.17
CA ALA A 87 -2.46 -10.49 2.27
C ALA A 87 -2.17 -9.00 2.04
N THR A 88 -2.03 -8.29 3.16
CA THR A 88 -1.47 -6.94 3.23
C THR A 88 -0.01 -7.05 3.64
N LEU A 89 0.83 -6.18 3.10
CA LEU A 89 2.25 -6.15 3.44
C LEU A 89 2.78 -4.73 3.62
N ALA A 90 3.81 -4.61 4.44
CA ALA A 90 4.64 -3.43 4.54
C ALA A 90 6.11 -3.81 4.38
N VAL A 91 6.88 -2.98 3.68
CA VAL A 91 8.32 -3.14 3.48
C VAL A 91 9.02 -1.88 3.96
N ALA A 92 9.85 -1.99 5.00
CA ALA A 92 10.70 -0.92 5.49
C ALA A 92 12.13 -1.13 5.00
N VAL A 93 12.76 -0.09 4.47
CA VAL A 93 14.11 -0.10 3.92
C VAL A 93 14.94 0.97 4.61
N LYS A 94 16.14 0.60 5.08
CA LYS A 94 17.12 1.52 5.67
C LYS A 94 18.54 1.10 5.32
N GLY A 95 19.22 1.93 4.55
CA GLY A 95 20.55 1.61 4.03
C GLY A 95 20.52 0.33 3.20
N ALA A 96 21.38 -0.63 3.53
CA ALA A 96 21.47 -1.93 2.83
C ALA A 96 20.54 -3.02 3.40
N LYS A 97 19.67 -2.68 4.36
CA LYS A 97 18.79 -3.63 5.05
C LYS A 97 17.33 -3.34 4.75
N ALA A 98 16.52 -4.39 4.82
CA ALA A 98 15.08 -4.29 4.73
C ALA A 98 14.39 -5.27 5.66
N VAL A 99 13.20 -4.87 6.09
CA VAL A 99 12.22 -5.68 6.82
C VAL A 99 10.94 -5.71 6.00
N ALA A 100 10.27 -6.86 5.95
CA ALA A 100 8.90 -6.95 5.48
C ALA A 100 8.01 -7.62 6.51
N TYR A 101 6.80 -7.10 6.66
CA TYR A 101 5.73 -7.72 7.43
C TYR A 101 4.57 -8.04 6.51
N ILE A 102 4.02 -9.24 6.63
CA ILE A 102 2.89 -9.72 5.85
C ILE A 102 1.85 -10.27 6.81
N CYS A 103 0.60 -9.86 6.63
CA CYS A 103 -0.52 -10.45 7.35
C CYS A 103 -1.84 -10.41 6.55
N ASP A 104 -2.77 -11.29 6.92
CA ASP A 104 -4.17 -11.27 6.42
C ASP A 104 -5.13 -10.59 7.41
N GLY A 105 -4.61 -10.07 8.54
CA GLY A 105 -5.40 -9.48 9.62
C GLY A 105 -6.24 -10.49 10.41
N ARG A 106 -5.99 -11.80 10.25
CA ARG A 106 -6.72 -12.87 10.92
C ARG A 106 -5.80 -13.91 11.55
N ARG A 107 -4.98 -14.59 10.76
CA ARG A 107 -4.19 -15.75 11.20
C ARG A 107 -2.86 -15.91 10.47
N VAL A 108 -2.75 -15.42 9.25
CA VAL A 108 -1.52 -15.52 8.47
C VAL A 108 -0.62 -14.37 8.86
N GLU A 109 0.59 -14.69 9.28
CA GLU A 109 1.59 -13.72 9.71
C GLU A 109 2.98 -14.18 9.25
N ALA A 110 3.78 -13.26 8.71
CA ALA A 110 5.19 -13.50 8.45
C ALA A 110 6.01 -12.21 8.62
N TRP A 111 7.14 -12.34 9.33
CA TRP A 111 8.17 -11.32 9.44
C TRP A 111 9.40 -11.77 8.67
N LEU A 112 9.87 -10.94 7.75
CA LEU A 112 11.02 -11.22 6.90
C LEU A 112 12.08 -10.14 7.11
N THR A 113 13.34 -10.54 7.07
CA THR A 113 14.48 -9.64 7.09
C THR A 113 15.41 -9.97 5.92
N GLY A 114 16.20 -9.00 5.48
CA GLY A 114 17.12 -9.22 4.39
C GLY A 114 17.81 -7.97 3.91
N THR A 115 18.23 -8.00 2.65
CA THR A 115 19.04 -6.95 2.05
C THR A 115 18.25 -6.12 1.05
N PHE A 116 18.66 -4.86 0.97
CA PHE A 116 18.29 -3.94 -0.10
C PHE A 116 19.57 -3.47 -0.77
N SER A 117 19.72 -3.73 -2.07
CA SER A 117 20.90 -3.29 -2.83
C SER A 117 20.54 -3.10 -4.30
N SER A 118 21.05 -2.04 -4.91
CA SER A 118 20.81 -1.72 -6.32
C SER A 118 19.32 -1.74 -6.71
N GLY A 119 18.46 -1.23 -5.83
CA GLY A 119 17.01 -1.23 -6.06
C GLY A 119 16.33 -2.60 -5.89
N GLN A 120 17.04 -3.65 -5.48
CA GLN A 120 16.50 -4.99 -5.30
C GLN A 120 16.35 -5.37 -3.83
N LEU A 121 15.25 -6.07 -3.55
CA LEU A 121 14.93 -6.66 -2.26
C LEU A 121 15.14 -8.17 -2.30
N VAL A 122 15.80 -8.71 -1.28
CA VAL A 122 15.89 -10.16 -1.03
C VAL A 122 15.71 -10.41 0.46
N LEU A 123 14.51 -10.84 0.85
CA LEU A 123 14.15 -11.07 2.26
C LEU A 123 13.67 -12.50 2.50
N ARG A 124 13.86 -12.97 3.72
CA ARG A 124 13.47 -14.31 4.17
C ARG A 124 12.94 -14.26 5.59
N SER A 125 11.97 -15.10 5.91
CA SER A 125 11.54 -15.34 7.28
C SER A 125 12.32 -16.50 7.90
N ARG A 126 12.16 -16.69 9.21
CA ARG A 126 12.64 -17.87 9.95
C ARG A 126 11.93 -19.16 9.51
N THR A 127 10.68 -19.03 9.06
CA THR A 127 9.76 -20.14 8.74
C THR A 127 9.73 -20.52 7.26
N GLY A 128 10.48 -19.82 6.41
CA GLY A 128 10.73 -20.20 5.02
C GLY A 128 10.02 -19.35 3.96
N GLU A 129 9.20 -18.37 4.36
CA GLU A 129 8.68 -17.33 3.47
C GLU A 129 9.83 -16.53 2.84
N ARG A 130 9.60 -16.08 1.61
CA ARG A 130 10.59 -15.33 0.83
C ARG A 130 9.93 -14.16 0.14
N LEU A 131 10.62 -13.04 0.06
CA LEU A 131 10.19 -11.90 -0.74
C LEU A 131 11.36 -11.45 -1.60
N THR A 132 11.13 -11.35 -2.91
CA THR A 132 12.03 -10.68 -3.84
C THR A 132 11.28 -9.59 -4.56
N GLY A 133 11.97 -8.51 -4.91
CA GLY A 133 11.31 -7.43 -5.60
C GLY A 133 12.25 -6.30 -6.00
N VAL A 134 11.66 -5.32 -6.65
CA VAL A 134 12.31 -4.07 -7.04
C VAL A 134 11.65 -2.91 -6.31
N VAL A 135 12.46 -1.92 -5.96
CA VAL A 135 12.05 -0.69 -5.30
C VAL A 135 12.42 0.48 -6.18
N THR A 136 11.47 1.38 -6.36
CA THR A 136 11.63 2.70 -6.97
C THR A 136 11.37 3.76 -5.91
N ALA A 137 11.54 5.03 -6.25
CA ALA A 137 11.25 6.13 -5.32
C ALA A 137 9.80 6.17 -4.80
N LYS A 138 8.83 5.54 -5.49
CA LYS A 138 7.40 5.64 -5.18
C LYS A 138 6.73 4.31 -4.85
N ALA A 139 7.35 3.20 -5.22
CA ALA A 139 6.73 1.89 -5.14
C ALA A 139 7.74 0.76 -5.00
N ALA A 140 7.29 -0.33 -4.39
CA ALA A 140 7.94 -1.63 -4.37
C ALA A 140 7.01 -2.67 -5.01
N SER A 141 7.56 -3.59 -5.79
CA SER A 141 6.79 -4.67 -6.41
C SER A 141 7.64 -5.91 -6.60
N GLY A 142 7.02 -7.09 -6.60
CA GLY A 142 7.74 -8.33 -6.80
C GLY A 142 6.92 -9.56 -6.46
N GLU A 143 7.62 -10.58 -5.98
CA GLU A 143 7.06 -11.87 -5.62
C GLU A 143 7.26 -12.16 -4.13
N LEU A 144 6.19 -12.58 -3.49
CA LEU A 144 6.13 -13.10 -2.14
C LEU A 144 5.80 -14.60 -2.23
N THR A 145 6.69 -15.46 -1.76
CA THR A 145 6.38 -16.86 -1.48
C THR A 145 5.80 -16.96 -0.08
N LEU A 146 4.48 -17.14 0.03
CA LEU A 146 3.76 -17.27 1.30
C LEU A 146 3.20 -18.69 1.41
N ARG A 147 3.58 -19.44 2.44
CA ARG A 147 3.17 -20.85 2.65
C ARG A 147 3.41 -21.72 1.39
N GLY A 148 4.56 -21.53 0.73
CA GLY A 148 4.95 -22.26 -0.47
C GLY A 148 4.26 -21.83 -1.77
N ARG A 149 3.39 -20.81 -1.75
CA ARG A 149 2.70 -20.30 -2.94
C ARG A 149 3.28 -18.94 -3.36
N PRO A 150 3.64 -18.75 -4.64
CA PRO A 150 4.06 -17.45 -5.15
C PRO A 150 2.86 -16.52 -5.31
N LEU A 151 2.98 -15.31 -4.77
CA LEU A 151 1.99 -14.24 -4.84
C LEU A 151 2.69 -12.98 -5.34
N ARG A 152 2.14 -12.34 -6.38
CA ARG A 152 2.61 -11.02 -6.79
C ARG A 152 2.13 -9.96 -5.82
N PHE A 153 2.97 -8.98 -5.51
CA PHE A 153 2.60 -7.86 -4.67
C PHE A 153 2.97 -6.52 -5.31
N THR A 154 2.24 -5.49 -4.89
CA THR A 154 2.56 -4.09 -5.16
C THR A 154 2.36 -3.30 -3.87
N ALA A 155 3.29 -2.40 -3.58
CA ALA A 155 3.24 -1.49 -2.43
C ALA A 155 3.66 -0.09 -2.85
N THR A 156 3.01 0.92 -2.30
CA THR A 156 3.28 2.34 -2.55
C THR A 156 3.95 2.97 -1.35
N LEU A 157 4.70 4.04 -1.58
CA LEU A 157 5.31 4.84 -0.53
C LEU A 157 4.27 5.21 0.55
N ALA A 158 4.61 4.94 1.81
CA ALA A 158 3.77 5.17 2.98
C ALA A 158 4.48 6.16 3.91
N PRO A 159 4.24 7.47 3.77
CA PRO A 159 4.78 8.47 4.69
C PRO A 159 4.07 8.38 6.05
N PRO A 160 4.75 8.73 7.15
CA PRO A 160 4.11 8.82 8.46
C PRO A 160 2.83 9.67 8.41
N PRO A 161 1.76 9.25 9.11
CA PRO A 161 1.72 8.14 10.06
C PRO A 161 1.39 6.77 9.44
N ALA A 162 1.32 6.65 8.11
CA ALA A 162 1.26 5.33 7.47
C ALA A 162 2.62 4.63 7.61
N GLY A 163 2.60 3.31 7.74
CA GLY A 163 3.83 2.54 7.88
C GLY A 163 3.67 1.21 8.61
N LEU A 164 4.80 0.69 9.08
CA LEU A 164 4.92 -0.58 9.77
C LEU A 164 5.25 -0.34 11.24
N TYR A 165 4.48 -0.95 12.12
CA TYR A 165 4.64 -0.84 13.56
C TYR A 165 4.67 -2.22 14.22
N ARG A 166 5.37 -2.32 15.34
CA ARG A 166 5.46 -3.54 16.13
C ARG A 166 5.52 -3.24 17.61
N ALA A 167 4.89 -4.08 18.42
CA ALA A 167 5.04 -4.09 19.87
C ALA A 167 5.31 -5.52 20.33
N LYS A 168 6.01 -5.65 21.45
CA LYS A 168 6.19 -6.92 22.14
C LYS A 168 5.98 -6.70 23.63
N ASN A 169 5.15 -7.53 24.24
CA ASN A 169 4.99 -7.60 25.69
C ASN A 169 5.33 -9.03 26.18
N SER A 170 5.04 -9.34 27.43
CA SER A 170 5.38 -10.64 28.03
C SER A 170 4.64 -11.82 27.41
N THR A 171 3.45 -11.59 26.84
CA THR A 171 2.58 -12.67 26.33
C THR A 171 2.42 -12.63 24.82
N SER A 172 2.58 -11.47 24.18
CA SER A 172 2.24 -11.24 22.79
C SER A 172 3.29 -10.45 22.02
N THR A 173 3.37 -10.75 20.72
CA THR A 173 3.93 -9.87 19.70
C THR A 173 2.80 -9.36 18.82
N ILE A 174 2.72 -8.04 18.64
CA ILE A 174 1.71 -7.42 17.78
C ILE A 174 2.39 -6.69 16.62
N GLY A 175 1.87 -6.89 15.41
CA GLY A 175 2.26 -6.16 14.20
C GLY A 175 1.10 -5.35 13.64
N TRP A 176 1.39 -4.13 13.17
CA TRP A 176 0.41 -3.28 12.48
C TRP A 176 0.97 -2.75 11.17
N ILE A 177 0.13 -2.75 10.16
CA ILE A 177 0.30 -2.03 8.91
C ILE A 177 -0.75 -0.93 8.89
N VAL A 178 -0.31 0.33 8.96
CA VAL A 178 -1.15 1.50 8.77
C VAL A 178 -1.05 1.91 7.31
N LEU A 179 -2.17 1.87 6.60
CA LEU A 179 -2.26 2.25 5.19
C LEU A 179 -2.33 3.78 5.03
N PRO A 180 -2.02 4.32 3.84
CA PRO A 180 -2.11 5.76 3.58
C PRO A 180 -3.50 6.39 3.80
N ASP A 181 -4.56 5.58 3.71
CA ASP A 181 -5.94 6.00 4.01
C ASP A 181 -6.29 5.95 5.50
N GLY A 182 -5.34 5.59 6.37
CA GLY A 182 -5.52 5.44 7.81
C GLY A 182 -6.10 4.09 8.24
N SER A 183 -6.53 3.24 7.30
CA SER A 183 -6.98 1.89 7.63
C SER A 183 -5.82 1.05 8.17
N GLN A 184 -6.13 0.06 9.02
CA GLN A 184 -5.12 -0.74 9.70
C GLN A 184 -5.39 -2.23 9.51
N VAL A 185 -4.32 -2.98 9.32
CA VAL A 185 -4.35 -4.44 9.29
C VAL A 185 -3.17 -4.94 10.12
N GLY A 186 -3.40 -5.94 10.97
CA GLY A 186 -2.36 -6.44 11.86
C GLY A 186 -2.77 -7.71 12.57
N ILE A 187 -1.80 -8.33 13.22
CA ILE A 187 -2.00 -9.52 14.05
C ILE A 187 -1.49 -9.25 15.46
N ASP A 188 -2.30 -9.59 16.45
CA ASP A 188 -1.89 -9.83 17.84
C ASP A 188 -1.63 -11.34 17.98
N ASN A 189 -0.40 -11.70 18.35
CA ASN A 189 0.02 -13.09 18.44
C ASN A 189 0.56 -13.41 19.84
N ASP A 190 -0.33 -13.95 20.68
CA ASP A 190 -0.04 -14.47 22.02
C ASP A 190 0.17 -16.00 22.05
N GLY A 191 0.36 -16.60 20.87
CA GLY A 191 0.26 -18.05 20.65
C GLY A 191 -1.02 -18.45 19.90
N THR A 192 -2.07 -17.60 19.93
CA THR A 192 -3.29 -17.76 19.15
C THR A 192 -3.53 -16.51 18.29
N PRO A 193 -3.11 -16.49 17.01
CA PRO A 193 -3.23 -15.31 16.17
C PRO A 193 -4.66 -14.76 16.07
N ALA A 194 -4.79 -13.45 16.30
CA ALA A 194 -6.03 -12.69 16.15
C ALA A 194 -5.76 -11.33 15.49
N ALA A 195 -6.82 -10.63 15.08
CA ALA A 195 -6.69 -9.28 14.56
C ALA A 195 -6.07 -8.36 15.61
N ALA A 196 -5.08 -7.55 15.22
CA ALA A 196 -4.50 -6.58 16.12
C ALA A 196 -5.55 -5.54 16.58
N PRO A 197 -5.50 -5.10 17.84
CA PRO A 197 -6.35 -4.00 18.29
C PRO A 197 -6.00 -2.71 17.54
N PRO A 198 -6.91 -1.72 17.48
CA PRO A 198 -6.60 -0.43 16.85
C PRO A 198 -5.37 0.24 17.48
N LEU A 199 -4.44 0.70 16.63
CA LEU A 199 -3.31 1.54 17.01
C LEU A 199 -3.71 3.01 16.81
N ASP A 200 -3.44 3.88 17.78
CA ASP A 200 -3.38 5.32 17.52
C ASP A 200 -2.02 5.62 16.89
N PRO A 201 -1.95 6.03 15.60
CA PRO A 201 -0.68 6.26 14.92
C PRO A 201 0.07 7.50 15.43
N ALA A 202 -0.64 8.45 16.04
CA ALA A 202 -0.05 9.70 16.53
C ALA A 202 0.70 9.45 17.85
N THR A 203 0.09 8.70 18.77
CA THR A 203 0.71 8.34 20.05
C THR A 203 1.48 7.01 20.00
N ARG A 204 1.30 6.24 18.91
CA ARG A 204 1.78 4.85 18.74
C ARG A 204 1.33 3.95 19.88
N SER A 205 0.13 4.17 20.40
CA SER A 205 -0.41 3.39 21.52
C SER A 205 -1.57 2.50 21.07
N ALA A 206 -1.66 1.32 21.67
CA ALA A 206 -2.80 0.41 21.52
C ALA A 206 -3.16 -0.18 22.89
N THR A 207 -4.37 -0.71 23.04
CA THR A 207 -4.77 -1.43 24.26
C THR A 207 -4.81 -2.92 23.98
N VAL A 208 -4.03 -3.70 24.74
CA VAL A 208 -3.97 -5.17 24.67
C VAL A 208 -4.33 -5.72 26.03
N ASN A 209 -5.39 -6.53 26.12
CA ASN A 209 -5.87 -7.11 27.38
C ASN A 209 -6.10 -6.08 28.51
N GLY A 210 -6.58 -4.88 28.15
CA GLY A 210 -6.83 -3.79 29.10
C GLY A 210 -5.59 -2.98 29.52
N ALA A 211 -4.40 -3.32 29.03
CA ALA A 211 -3.17 -2.59 29.27
C ALA A 211 -2.73 -1.79 28.03
N SER A 212 -2.21 -0.58 28.25
CA SER A 212 -1.62 0.22 27.16
C SER A 212 -0.27 -0.36 26.74
N VAL A 213 -0.06 -0.49 25.44
CA VAL A 213 1.21 -0.86 24.82
C VAL A 213 1.65 0.22 23.85
N THR A 214 2.96 0.53 23.85
CA THR A 214 3.54 1.46 22.89
C THR A 214 4.21 0.68 21.76
N ALA A 215 3.80 0.92 20.53
CA ALA A 215 4.39 0.36 19.34
C ALA A 215 5.62 1.16 18.88
N GLN A 216 6.61 0.45 18.38
CA GLN A 216 7.76 1.01 17.69
C GLN A 216 7.46 1.06 16.19
N SER A 217 7.83 2.16 15.53
CA SER A 217 7.90 2.20 14.08
C SER A 217 9.09 1.36 13.63
N ILE A 218 8.89 0.51 12.62
CA ILE A 218 9.92 -0.36 12.07
C ILE A 218 10.64 0.36 10.94
N ALA A 219 11.96 0.45 11.07
CA ALA A 219 12.83 1.21 10.19
C ALA A 219 13.44 0.40 9.05
N GLY A 220 13.58 -0.91 9.21
CA GLY A 220 14.15 -1.81 8.20
C GLY A 220 15.53 -2.37 8.57
N ASP A 221 16.10 -2.00 9.71
CA ASP A 221 17.36 -2.52 10.24
C ASP A 221 17.21 -3.49 11.43
N GLU A 222 15.97 -3.76 11.83
CA GLU A 222 15.62 -4.69 12.90
C GLU A 222 15.88 -6.16 12.52
N THR A 223 16.02 -6.98 13.57
CA THR A 223 16.13 -8.43 13.48
C THR A 223 15.02 -9.09 14.31
N PHE A 224 14.48 -10.21 13.83
CA PHE A 224 13.37 -10.94 14.45
C PHE A 224 13.66 -12.43 14.52
#